data_AF-A0A8B6E0R1-F1
#
_entry.id   AF-A0A8B6E0R1-F1
#
_cell.length_a   1.000
_cell.length_b   1.000
_cell.length_c   1.000
_cell.angle_alpha   90.00
_cell.angle_beta   90.00
_cell.angle_gamma   90.00
#
_symmetry.space_group_name_H-M   'P 1'
#
loop_
_entity.id
_entity.type
_entity.pdbx_description
1 polymer ?
#
loop_
_entity_poly.entity_id
_entity_poly.type
_entity_poly.pdbx_seq_one_letter_code
_entity_poly.pdbx_strand_id
1 'polypeptide(L)'
;MKCKLKEHYGSSIVITEINGKPNVVTFQQNASTILHSFYKESAAQKSEEENKNALLKAAAALIKNDIRSMPINKQFYPSTDAILSAGDSVPKNDPLDQSHSLQFVADNVDHNIDTIDGNNTFHGMGIISCTTPGVIKSPKEIPRVELTTDELVSAGHINVFHYNSDQVGNSFTSLRFQKVQELRKINTTWKLDILMKVLWPLKSPMPGWSGLMQMVCSGNNPGLSNVTFLPMIDLNPSDMSCVYSTLKFVSKEASYHNRTPVITFDQPLYWKALMITCGEECKNVVVRLGGFHTEMSFLGSKGRLMSGSGLKEVLELVYAPNAVNHMLSGKAVSRCVRGFMLVDIALHWLITEELFRINKTNEEAELTDIPLSNSILSEAGQLLDKLLNKQIPIETAVDHDALKAIEKELESKKKHLKESRTSSLWLSFCEMVAILKRFPLAERTGDWERHLASIQEMLQYLAAAGHNLYT
;
A
#
# COMPACT_ATOMS: atom_id res chain seq x y z
N MET A 1 -21.96 -31.51 -21.12
CA MET A 1 -20.92 -30.99 -20.20
C MET A 1 -19.62 -31.80 -20.25
N LYS A 2 -19.65 -33.14 -20.09
CA LYS A 2 -18.45 -34.00 -20.17
C LYS A 2 -17.62 -33.84 -21.46
N CYS A 3 -18.24 -33.81 -22.64
CA CYS A 3 -17.52 -33.62 -23.90
C CYS A 3 -16.83 -32.25 -23.95
N LYS A 4 -17.52 -31.17 -23.57
CA LYS A 4 -16.93 -29.82 -23.49
C LYS A 4 -15.77 -29.73 -22.48
N LEU A 5 -15.86 -30.44 -21.36
CA LEU A 5 -14.77 -30.52 -20.38
C LEU A 5 -13.56 -31.30 -20.91
N LYS A 6 -13.79 -32.40 -21.65
CA LYS A 6 -12.71 -33.15 -22.33
C LYS A 6 -12.10 -32.35 -23.50
N GLU A 7 -12.89 -31.58 -24.24
CA GLU A 7 -12.40 -30.68 -25.29
C GLU A 7 -11.53 -29.55 -24.71
N HIS A 8 -11.94 -28.96 -23.58
CA HIS A 8 -11.24 -27.81 -23.01
C HIS A 8 -10.00 -28.20 -22.17
N TYR A 9 -10.09 -29.28 -21.39
CA TYR A 9 -9.02 -29.70 -20.46
C TYR A 9 -8.23 -30.93 -20.92
N GLY A 10 -8.61 -31.58 -22.03
CA GLY A 10 -7.85 -32.68 -22.64
C GLY A 10 -7.56 -33.84 -21.68
N SER A 11 -6.30 -34.30 -21.68
CA SER A 11 -5.81 -35.33 -20.77
C SER A 11 -5.64 -34.86 -19.33
N SER A 12 -5.72 -33.55 -19.05
CA SER A 12 -5.52 -32.99 -17.70
C SER A 12 -6.67 -33.26 -16.74
N ILE A 13 -7.71 -33.99 -17.15
CA ILE A 13 -8.82 -34.43 -16.29
C ILE A 13 -9.13 -35.92 -16.47
N VAL A 14 -9.54 -36.57 -15.38
CA VAL A 14 -10.15 -37.91 -15.37
C VAL A 14 -11.59 -37.75 -14.89
N ILE A 15 -12.52 -38.39 -15.60
CA ILE A 15 -13.93 -38.43 -15.23
C ILE A 15 -14.24 -39.86 -14.79
N THR A 16 -14.58 -40.05 -13.52
CA THR A 16 -14.79 -41.37 -12.89
C THR A 16 -16.10 -41.40 -12.08
N GLU A 17 -16.40 -42.56 -11.48
CA GLU A 17 -17.50 -42.77 -10.55
C GLU A 17 -16.93 -43.09 -9.16
N ILE A 18 -17.41 -42.40 -8.13
CA ILE A 18 -17.02 -42.64 -6.74
C ILE A 18 -18.30 -42.82 -5.91
N ASN A 19 -18.39 -43.91 -5.16
CA ASN A 19 -19.51 -44.22 -4.26
C ASN A 19 -20.90 -44.15 -4.93
N GLY A 20 -21.02 -44.71 -6.15
CA GLY A 20 -22.30 -44.74 -6.88
C GLY A 20 -22.73 -43.40 -7.49
N LYS A 21 -21.90 -42.35 -7.39
CA LYS A 21 -22.16 -41.05 -8.03
C LYS A 21 -21.37 -40.96 -9.33
N PRO A 22 -22.03 -41.08 -10.50
CA PRO A 22 -21.35 -40.92 -11.78
C PRO A 22 -20.98 -39.45 -12.02
N ASN A 23 -19.97 -39.22 -12.87
CA ASN A 23 -19.56 -37.90 -13.37
C ASN A 23 -18.67 -37.07 -12.42
N VAL A 24 -17.91 -37.70 -11.53
CA VAL A 24 -16.91 -37.01 -10.73
C VAL A 24 -15.72 -36.64 -11.62
N VAL A 25 -15.48 -35.35 -11.79
CA VAL A 25 -14.37 -34.80 -12.59
C VAL A 25 -13.22 -34.48 -11.66
N THR A 26 -12.06 -35.09 -11.87
CA THR A 26 -10.82 -34.80 -11.13
C THR A 26 -9.73 -34.35 -12.09
N PHE A 27 -8.88 -33.42 -11.68
CA PHE A 27 -7.73 -32.99 -12.48
C PHE A 27 -6.58 -33.99 -12.30
N GLN A 28 -5.93 -34.36 -13.40
CA GLN A 28 -4.85 -35.35 -13.46
C GLN A 28 -3.52 -34.81 -12.90
N GLN A 29 -3.52 -33.69 -12.17
CA GLN A 29 -2.31 -33.05 -11.67
C GLN A 29 -1.69 -33.81 -10.48
N ASN A 30 -0.48 -34.32 -10.73
CA ASN A 30 0.43 -35.03 -9.82
C ASN A 30 0.71 -34.34 -8.47
N ALA A 31 0.28 -33.08 -8.28
CA ALA A 31 0.34 -32.38 -7.00
C ALA A 31 -0.46 -33.12 -5.92
N SER A 32 -1.61 -33.70 -6.26
CA SER A 32 -2.38 -34.53 -5.32
C SER A 32 -1.59 -35.78 -4.90
N THR A 33 -0.84 -36.41 -5.82
CA THR A 33 -0.01 -37.58 -5.50
C THR A 33 1.16 -37.20 -4.61
N ILE A 34 1.87 -36.09 -4.91
CA ILE A 34 3.01 -35.60 -4.13
C ILE A 34 2.58 -35.21 -2.72
N LEU A 35 1.46 -34.48 -2.59
CA LEU A 35 0.88 -34.10 -1.30
C LEU A 35 0.38 -35.34 -0.54
N HIS A 36 -0.29 -36.28 -1.22
CA HIS A 36 -0.77 -37.50 -0.59
C HIS A 36 0.38 -38.42 -0.15
N SER A 37 1.49 -38.50 -0.88
CA SER A 37 2.70 -39.20 -0.43
C SER A 37 3.34 -38.52 0.78
N PHE A 38 3.41 -37.18 0.79
CA PHE A 38 3.89 -36.42 1.94
C PHE A 38 3.05 -36.68 3.19
N TYR A 39 1.72 -36.59 3.09
CA TYR A 39 0.83 -36.86 4.22
C TYR A 39 0.90 -38.32 4.71
N LYS A 40 1.08 -39.28 3.80
CA LYS A 40 1.23 -40.70 4.15
C LYS A 40 2.54 -40.99 4.87
N GLU A 41 3.62 -40.30 4.50
CA GLU A 41 4.94 -40.39 5.17
C GLU A 41 5.01 -39.57 6.49
N SER A 42 4.11 -38.62 6.69
CA SER A 42 3.99 -37.78 7.89
C SER A 42 3.27 -38.46 9.05
N ALA A 43 2.66 -39.62 8.82
CA ALA A 43 1.95 -40.41 9.83
C ALA A 43 2.89 -41.15 10.82
N ALA A 44 4.21 -41.11 10.60
CA ALA A 44 5.20 -41.65 11.52
C ALA A 44 5.74 -40.54 12.46
N GLN A 45 5.92 -40.85 13.74
CA GLN A 45 6.63 -39.96 14.68
C GLN A 45 8.06 -39.75 14.20
N LYS A 46 8.34 -38.55 13.66
CA LYS A 46 9.64 -38.10 13.15
C LYS A 46 10.12 -36.90 13.95
N SER A 47 11.44 -36.70 13.99
CA SER A 47 12.04 -35.51 14.60
C SER A 47 11.66 -34.23 13.84
N GLU A 48 11.77 -33.07 14.49
CA GLU A 48 11.45 -31.78 13.88
C GLU A 48 12.31 -31.47 12.64
N GLU A 49 13.57 -31.89 12.66
CA GLU A 49 14.54 -31.74 11.56
C GLU A 49 14.14 -32.55 10.32
N GLU A 50 13.66 -33.79 10.52
CA GLU A 50 13.21 -34.68 9.46
C GLU A 50 11.92 -34.17 8.80
N ASN A 51 11.02 -33.57 9.60
CA ASN A 51 9.80 -32.95 9.11
C ASN A 51 10.09 -31.71 8.26
N LYS A 52 11.05 -30.85 8.68
CA LYS A 52 11.50 -29.69 7.89
C LYS A 52 12.11 -30.13 6.55
N ASN A 53 12.97 -31.15 6.55
CA ASN A 53 13.58 -31.68 5.33
C ASN A 53 12.56 -32.34 4.38
N ALA A 54 11.56 -33.05 4.91
CA ALA A 54 10.49 -33.63 4.11
C ALA A 54 9.63 -32.56 3.43
N LEU A 55 9.30 -31.48 4.15
CA LEU A 55 8.57 -30.33 3.63
C LEU A 55 9.35 -29.65 2.49
N LEU A 56 10.65 -29.40 2.70
CA LEU A 56 11.54 -28.79 1.70
C LEU A 56 11.63 -29.63 0.42
N LYS A 57 11.76 -30.96 0.55
CA LYS A 57 11.76 -31.88 -0.60
C LYS A 57 10.43 -31.90 -1.35
N ALA A 58 9.31 -31.87 -0.64
CA ALA A 58 7.98 -31.82 -1.24
C ALA A 58 7.77 -30.50 -2.01
N ALA A 59 8.16 -29.37 -1.43
CA ALA A 59 8.11 -28.06 -2.07
C ALA A 59 9.00 -28.00 -3.33
N ALA A 60 10.24 -28.50 -3.25
CA ALA A 60 11.15 -28.56 -4.40
C ALA A 60 10.61 -29.45 -5.53
N ALA A 61 9.97 -30.58 -5.19
CA ALA A 61 9.35 -31.47 -6.17
C ALA A 61 8.15 -30.81 -6.87
N LEU A 62 7.34 -30.03 -6.14
CA LEU A 62 6.23 -29.25 -6.71
C LEU A 62 6.76 -28.18 -7.69
N ILE A 63 7.74 -27.38 -7.27
CA ILE A 63 8.33 -26.31 -8.09
C ILE A 63 8.95 -26.88 -9.39
N LYS A 64 9.72 -27.96 -9.28
CA LYS A 64 10.34 -28.62 -10.44
C LYS A 64 9.31 -29.15 -11.43
N ASN A 65 8.16 -29.59 -10.95
CA ASN A 65 7.11 -30.15 -11.79
C ASN A 65 6.29 -29.04 -12.48
N ASP A 66 6.08 -27.91 -11.81
CA ASP A 66 5.48 -26.71 -12.39
C ASP A 66 6.31 -26.15 -13.55
N ILE A 67 7.64 -26.08 -13.37
CA ILE A 67 8.54 -25.66 -14.46
C ILE A 67 8.44 -26.60 -15.66
N ARG A 68 8.27 -27.90 -15.43
CA ARG A 68 8.16 -28.92 -16.48
C ARG A 68 6.81 -28.95 -17.18
N SER A 69 5.75 -28.47 -16.53
CA SER A 69 4.39 -28.45 -17.07
C SER A 69 4.08 -27.18 -17.88
N MET A 70 5.00 -26.20 -17.89
CA MET A 70 4.87 -25.01 -18.72
C MET A 70 4.92 -25.37 -20.22
N PRO A 71 3.96 -24.88 -21.03
CA PRO A 71 3.95 -25.11 -22.47
C PRO A 71 5.09 -24.34 -23.14
N ILE A 72 6.01 -25.07 -23.79
CA ILE A 72 7.09 -24.49 -24.58
C ILE A 72 6.71 -24.60 -26.06
N ASN A 73 6.63 -23.47 -26.77
CA ASN A 73 6.40 -23.46 -28.22
C ASN A 73 7.65 -23.92 -28.96
N LYS A 74 7.56 -25.08 -29.63
CA LYS A 74 8.67 -25.69 -30.39
C LYS A 74 8.52 -25.53 -31.92
N GLN A 75 7.48 -24.85 -32.38
CA GLN A 75 7.07 -24.89 -33.80
C GLN A 75 7.45 -23.65 -34.62
N PHE A 76 7.89 -22.56 -33.98
CA PHE A 76 8.31 -21.36 -34.70
C PHE A 76 9.65 -20.87 -34.17
N TYR A 77 10.65 -20.86 -35.05
CA TYR A 77 11.94 -20.19 -34.85
C TYR A 77 11.97 -18.97 -35.78
N PRO A 78 12.42 -17.79 -35.33
CA PRO A 78 12.58 -16.64 -36.23
C PRO A 78 13.59 -16.98 -37.34
N SER A 79 13.31 -16.54 -38.56
CA SER A 79 14.25 -16.68 -39.67
C SER A 79 15.48 -15.82 -39.44
N THR A 80 16.62 -16.21 -40.00
CA THR A 80 17.90 -15.48 -39.86
C THR A 80 17.75 -14.02 -40.33
N ASP A 81 16.91 -13.76 -41.32
CA ASP A 81 16.58 -12.41 -41.80
C ASP A 81 15.76 -11.59 -40.79
N ALA A 82 14.87 -12.23 -40.02
CA ALA A 82 14.12 -11.58 -38.93
C ALA A 82 15.03 -11.25 -37.72
N ILE A 83 16.09 -12.03 -37.52
CA ILE A 83 17.10 -11.83 -36.47
C ILE A 83 18.08 -10.72 -36.87
N LEU A 84 18.49 -10.67 -38.14
CA LEU A 84 19.44 -9.68 -38.65
C LEU A 84 18.79 -8.31 -38.93
N SER A 85 17.49 -8.27 -39.21
CA SER A 85 16.72 -7.01 -39.30
C SER A 85 16.33 -6.44 -37.93
N ALA A 86 16.50 -7.20 -36.84
CA ALA A 86 16.43 -6.71 -35.47
C ALA A 86 17.74 -6.02 -35.02
N GLY A 87 18.42 -5.36 -35.97
CA GLY A 87 19.69 -4.69 -35.75
C GLY A 87 19.60 -3.58 -34.70
N ASP A 88 20.40 -3.74 -33.66
CA ASP A 88 21.19 -2.70 -32.99
C ASP A 88 20.51 -1.37 -32.69
N SER A 89 19.37 -1.43 -32.01
CA SER A 89 19.08 -0.41 -31.01
C SER A 89 18.95 -1.07 -29.66
N VAL A 90 20.00 -0.95 -28.85
CA VAL A 90 19.81 -0.69 -27.41
C VAL A 90 18.60 0.24 -27.32
N PRO A 91 17.51 -0.13 -26.64
CA PRO A 91 16.34 0.73 -26.62
C PRO A 91 16.79 2.06 -26.03
N LYS A 92 16.95 3.07 -26.89
CA LYS A 92 16.73 4.45 -26.48
C LYS A 92 15.35 4.39 -25.86
N ASN A 93 15.28 4.60 -24.55
CA ASN A 93 14.00 4.68 -23.88
C ASN A 93 13.18 5.69 -24.67
N ASP A 94 12.14 5.25 -25.38
CA ASP A 94 11.23 6.18 -26.02
C ASP A 94 10.76 7.15 -24.93
N PRO A 95 10.89 8.47 -25.14
CA PRO A 95 10.47 9.44 -24.16
C PRO A 95 9.04 9.14 -23.74
N LEU A 96 8.79 9.15 -22.42
CA LEU A 96 7.43 8.98 -21.94
C LEU A 96 6.59 10.12 -22.50
N ASP A 97 5.51 9.80 -23.20
CA ASP A 97 4.56 10.83 -23.65
C ASP A 97 4.00 11.59 -22.44
N GLN A 98 3.38 12.75 -22.67
CA GLN A 98 2.90 13.64 -21.61
C GLN A 98 1.88 13.00 -20.66
N SER A 99 1.22 11.90 -21.05
CA SER A 99 0.17 11.24 -20.25
C SER A 99 0.70 10.41 -19.08
N HIS A 100 2.01 10.16 -19.00
CA HIS A 100 2.64 9.38 -17.94
C HIS A 100 3.25 10.26 -16.84
N SER A 101 3.05 9.91 -15.58
CA SER A 101 3.81 10.46 -14.45
C SER A 101 5.03 9.57 -14.17
N LEU A 102 6.19 10.17 -13.94
CA LEU A 102 7.42 9.50 -13.51
C LEU A 102 7.85 10.04 -12.14
N GLN A 103 8.08 9.14 -11.19
CA GLN A 103 8.58 9.46 -9.85
C GLN A 103 9.66 8.45 -9.47
N PHE A 104 10.65 8.90 -8.71
CA PHE A 104 11.71 8.08 -8.16
C PHE A 104 11.51 7.91 -6.65
N VAL A 105 11.94 6.78 -6.12
CA VAL A 105 12.02 6.52 -4.68
C VAL A 105 13.40 5.99 -4.40
N ALA A 106 14.07 6.53 -3.39
CA ALA A 106 15.34 6.02 -2.94
C ALA A 106 15.30 5.79 -1.43
N ASP A 107 15.80 4.63 -1.02
CA ASP A 107 15.78 4.18 0.38
C ASP A 107 16.97 3.26 0.65
N ASN A 108 17.22 2.96 1.92
CA ASN A 108 18.25 2.00 2.30
C ASN A 108 17.93 0.58 1.81
N VAL A 109 18.96 -0.10 1.34
CA VAL A 109 18.95 -1.54 1.08
C VAL A 109 19.91 -2.20 2.05
N ASP A 110 19.32 -2.96 2.97
CA ASP A 110 20.06 -3.71 3.98
C ASP A 110 20.04 -5.20 3.64
N HIS A 111 21.22 -5.78 3.46
CA HIS A 111 21.37 -7.23 3.32
C HIS A 111 22.40 -7.75 4.31
N ASN A 112 22.07 -8.82 5.03
CA ASN A 112 23.07 -9.57 5.80
C ASN A 112 23.95 -10.31 4.80
N ILE A 113 25.20 -9.86 4.65
CA ILE A 113 26.15 -10.51 3.74
C ILE A 113 26.76 -11.76 4.37
N ASP A 114 26.82 -11.82 5.70
CA ASP A 114 27.05 -13.08 6.43
C ASP A 114 25.74 -13.64 6.97
N THR A 115 25.32 -14.79 6.44
CA THR A 115 24.09 -15.47 6.87
C THR A 115 24.25 -16.29 8.16
N ILE A 116 25.48 -16.55 8.62
CA ILE A 116 25.75 -17.49 9.72
C ILE A 116 25.72 -16.79 11.08
N ASP A 117 26.36 -15.63 11.21
CA ASP A 117 26.41 -14.86 12.46
C ASP A 117 25.62 -13.54 12.42
N GLY A 118 25.17 -13.12 11.23
CA GLY A 118 24.46 -11.86 11.01
C GLY A 118 25.35 -10.61 11.12
N ASN A 119 26.67 -10.78 11.18
CA ASN A 119 27.62 -9.68 11.16
C ASN A 119 27.95 -9.28 9.72
N ASN A 120 28.35 -8.02 9.52
CA ASN A 120 28.50 -7.40 8.21
C ASN A 120 27.18 -7.32 7.43
N THR A 121 26.62 -6.12 7.37
CA THR A 121 25.45 -5.82 6.56
C THR A 121 25.89 -4.96 5.38
N PHE A 122 25.57 -5.37 4.15
CA PHE A 122 25.53 -4.45 3.03
C PHE A 122 24.50 -3.37 3.35
N HIS A 123 24.92 -2.12 3.26
CA HIS A 123 24.11 -0.94 3.57
C HIS A 123 24.28 0.05 2.42
N GLY A 124 23.51 -0.16 1.35
CA GLY A 124 23.58 0.62 0.12
C GLY A 124 22.32 1.43 -0.12
N MET A 125 22.34 2.28 -1.16
CA MET A 125 21.17 3.01 -1.62
C MET A 125 20.46 2.21 -2.72
N GLY A 126 19.21 1.83 -2.47
CA GLY A 126 18.31 1.32 -3.48
C GLY A 126 17.54 2.45 -4.14
N ILE A 127 17.29 2.32 -5.44
CA ILE A 127 16.52 3.29 -6.20
C ILE A 127 15.50 2.55 -7.06
N ILE A 128 14.26 3.03 -7.07
CA ILE A 128 13.22 2.58 -7.99
C ILE A 128 12.63 3.77 -8.73
N SER A 129 12.12 3.51 -9.94
CA SER A 129 11.24 4.44 -10.65
C SER A 129 9.83 3.87 -10.76
N CYS A 130 8.85 4.71 -10.47
CA CYS A 130 7.42 4.44 -10.57
C CYS A 130 6.84 5.24 -11.75
N THR A 131 6.25 4.56 -12.72
CA THR A 131 5.58 5.19 -13.87
C THR A 131 4.09 4.90 -13.84
N THR A 132 3.23 5.91 -14.00
CA THR A 132 1.76 5.76 -13.98
C THR A 132 1.10 6.57 -15.12
N PRO A 133 0.28 5.96 -16.00
CA PRO A 133 0.09 4.51 -16.15
C PRO A 133 1.43 3.80 -16.38
N GLY A 134 1.50 2.54 -15.99
CA GLY A 134 2.64 1.71 -16.26
C GLY A 134 2.75 1.47 -17.76
N VAL A 135 3.95 1.65 -18.32
CA VAL A 135 4.23 1.22 -19.68
C VAL A 135 4.37 -0.29 -19.68
N ILE A 136 3.30 -1.01 -20.06
CA ILE A 136 3.39 -2.43 -20.36
C ILE A 136 4.11 -2.53 -21.70
N LYS A 137 5.43 -2.66 -21.66
CA LYS A 137 6.17 -3.13 -22.84
C LYS A 137 5.60 -4.53 -23.11
N SER A 138 4.98 -4.74 -24.29
CA SER A 138 4.62 -6.09 -24.78
C SER A 138 5.79 -7.04 -24.48
N PRO A 139 5.56 -8.33 -24.18
CA PRO A 139 6.66 -9.26 -23.97
C PRO A 139 7.54 -9.28 -25.21
N LYS A 140 8.57 -8.43 -25.21
CA LYS A 140 9.66 -8.53 -26.14
C LYS A 140 10.31 -9.84 -25.76
N GLU A 141 10.51 -10.72 -26.73
CA GLU A 141 11.40 -11.87 -26.54
C GLU A 141 12.66 -11.33 -25.88
N ILE A 142 12.98 -11.78 -24.67
CA ILE A 142 14.19 -11.36 -23.99
C ILE A 142 15.31 -12.11 -24.70
N PRO A 143 16.10 -11.44 -25.57
CA PRO A 143 17.14 -12.14 -26.30
C PRO A 143 18.14 -12.67 -25.28
N ARG A 144 18.55 -13.93 -25.44
CA ARG A 144 19.64 -14.46 -24.64
C ARG A 144 20.92 -13.84 -25.16
N VAL A 145 21.47 -12.90 -24.40
CA VAL A 145 22.73 -12.24 -24.72
C VAL A 145 23.84 -12.92 -23.91
N GLU A 146 24.97 -13.22 -24.56
CA GLU A 146 26.20 -13.51 -23.82
C GLU A 146 26.77 -12.18 -23.34
N LEU A 147 26.76 -11.97 -22.03
CA LEU A 147 27.30 -10.79 -21.37
C LEU A 147 28.48 -11.21 -20.51
N THR A 148 29.56 -10.44 -20.59
CA THR A 148 30.69 -10.57 -19.68
C THR A 148 30.35 -9.95 -18.31
N THR A 149 31.08 -10.37 -17.28
CA THR A 149 30.95 -9.77 -15.94
C THR A 149 31.22 -8.26 -15.96
N ASP A 150 32.21 -7.81 -16.74
CA ASP A 150 32.59 -6.40 -16.83
C ASP A 150 31.50 -5.55 -17.49
N GLU A 151 30.79 -6.08 -18.48
CA GLU A 151 29.64 -5.41 -19.10
C GLU A 151 28.47 -5.30 -18.13
N LEU A 152 28.21 -6.32 -17.32
CA LEU A 152 27.18 -6.30 -16.27
C LEU A 152 27.52 -5.28 -15.18
N VAL A 153 28.78 -5.26 -14.72
CA VAL A 153 29.26 -4.31 -13.73
C VAL A 153 29.15 -2.88 -14.28
N SER A 154 29.54 -2.66 -15.53
CA SER A 154 29.45 -1.35 -16.17
C SER A 154 28.00 -0.87 -16.34
N ALA A 155 27.08 -1.77 -16.70
CA ALA A 155 25.65 -1.45 -16.85
C ALA A 155 24.94 -1.21 -15.51
N GLY A 156 25.39 -1.87 -14.44
CA GLY A 156 24.85 -1.74 -13.09
C GLY A 156 25.52 -0.65 -12.24
N HIS A 157 26.46 0.12 -12.79
CA HIS A 157 27.22 1.10 -12.03
C HIS A 157 26.61 2.50 -12.09
N ILE A 158 26.36 3.10 -10.93
CA ILE A 158 26.08 4.54 -10.80
C ILE A 158 27.37 5.24 -10.42
N ASN A 159 27.75 6.26 -11.20
CA ASN A 159 28.90 7.09 -10.89
C ASN A 159 28.72 7.78 -9.54
N VAL A 160 29.67 7.54 -8.64
CA VAL A 160 29.77 8.22 -7.36
C VAL A 160 30.40 9.60 -7.58
N PHE A 161 29.71 10.62 -7.12
CA PHE A 161 30.19 11.99 -7.06
C PHE A 161 30.41 12.39 -5.61
N HIS A 162 31.60 12.90 -5.29
CA HIS A 162 31.90 13.40 -3.95
C HIS A 162 31.21 14.73 -3.69
N TYR A 163 30.49 14.82 -2.58
CA TYR A 163 29.87 16.06 -2.13
C TYR A 163 30.84 16.83 -1.23
N ASN A 164 31.21 18.05 -1.63
CA ASN A 164 32.05 18.94 -0.83
C ASN A 164 31.21 20.06 -0.21
N SER A 165 31.06 20.05 1.11
CA SER A 165 30.29 21.05 1.87
C SER A 165 30.84 22.47 1.76
N ASP A 166 32.14 22.63 1.51
CA ASP A 166 32.83 23.92 1.58
C ASP A 166 32.55 24.80 0.35
N GLN A 167 32.09 24.19 -0.75
CA GLN A 167 31.71 24.90 -1.98
C GLN A 167 30.24 25.40 -1.94
N VAL A 168 29.43 24.87 -1.03
CA VAL A 168 28.00 25.16 -0.91
C VAL A 168 27.79 26.00 0.35
N GLY A 169 28.35 27.22 0.36
CA GLY A 169 28.25 28.11 1.52
C GLY A 169 26.81 28.21 2.02
N ASN A 170 26.56 27.86 3.30
CA ASN A 170 25.31 27.91 4.08
C ASN A 170 23.99 28.17 3.32
N SER A 171 23.74 27.53 2.18
CA SER A 171 22.61 27.91 1.31
C SER A 171 21.27 27.59 1.97
N PHE A 172 21.28 26.69 2.93
CA PHE A 172 20.16 26.38 3.81
C PHE A 172 19.67 27.59 4.65
N THR A 173 20.55 28.52 5.05
CA THR A 173 20.13 29.71 5.80
C THR A 173 19.33 30.70 4.94
N SER A 174 19.42 30.57 3.62
CA SER A 174 18.62 31.36 2.67
C SER A 174 17.21 30.82 2.45
N LEU A 175 16.90 29.61 2.97
CA LEU A 175 15.60 28.98 2.77
C LEU A 175 14.51 29.76 3.49
N ARG A 176 13.60 30.34 2.72
CA ARG A 176 12.46 31.10 3.24
C ARG A 176 11.25 30.20 3.32
N PHE A 177 10.84 29.88 4.54
CA PHE A 177 9.56 29.21 4.77
C PHE A 177 8.43 30.18 4.44
N GLN A 178 7.54 29.74 3.57
CA GLN A 178 6.28 30.44 3.35
C GLN A 178 5.30 30.03 4.44
N LYS A 179 4.40 30.95 4.80
CA LYS A 179 3.27 30.60 5.67
C LYS A 179 2.49 29.50 4.97
N VAL A 180 2.29 28.38 5.66
CA VAL A 180 1.43 27.30 5.17
C VAL A 180 0.06 27.92 4.91
N GLN A 181 -0.36 27.92 3.65
CA GLN A 181 -1.68 28.42 3.28
C GLN A 181 -2.72 27.55 4.00
N GLU A 182 -3.83 28.14 4.41
CA GLU A 182 -4.92 27.37 5.00
C GLU A 182 -5.59 26.57 3.87
N LEU A 183 -5.02 25.41 3.55
CA LEU A 183 -5.44 24.53 2.46
C LEU A 183 -6.69 23.73 2.87
N ARG A 184 -7.72 24.41 3.35
CA ARG A 184 -9.04 23.79 3.56
C ARG A 184 -9.84 23.83 2.26
N LYS A 185 -9.39 23.13 1.21
CA LYS A 185 -10.37 22.63 0.25
C LYS A 185 -11.12 21.49 0.92
N ILE A 186 -12.32 21.81 1.42
CA ILE A 186 -13.24 20.85 2.02
C ILE A 186 -13.75 19.94 0.89
N ASN A 187 -12.98 18.92 0.55
CA ASN A 187 -13.55 17.78 -0.15
C ASN A 187 -14.50 17.09 0.85
N THR A 188 -15.80 17.08 0.58
CA THR A 188 -16.83 16.52 1.47
C THR A 188 -16.94 15.00 1.39
N THR A 189 -16.06 14.29 0.66
CA THR A 189 -16.07 12.81 0.60
C THR A 189 -15.85 12.18 1.99
N TRP A 190 -15.23 12.88 2.94
CA TRP A 190 -15.19 12.44 4.35
C TRP A 190 -16.60 12.32 4.97
N LYS A 191 -17.61 13.04 4.47
CA LYS A 191 -18.99 12.91 4.92
C LYS A 191 -19.59 11.54 4.55
N LEU A 192 -19.08 10.87 3.51
CA LEU A 192 -19.45 9.47 3.25
C LEU A 192 -18.96 8.53 4.37
N ASP A 193 -17.88 8.89 5.07
CA ASP A 193 -17.42 8.14 6.24
C ASP A 193 -18.46 8.16 7.36
N ILE A 194 -19.22 9.26 7.52
CA ILE A 194 -20.32 9.35 8.49
C ILE A 194 -21.42 8.34 8.14
N LEU A 195 -21.86 8.30 6.87
CA LEU A 195 -22.88 7.33 6.44
C LEU A 195 -22.44 5.90 6.75
N MET A 196 -21.21 5.55 6.42
CA MET A 196 -20.66 4.22 6.71
C MET A 196 -20.62 3.96 8.22
N LYS A 197 -20.08 4.88 9.03
CA LYS A 197 -19.94 4.73 10.48
C LYS A 197 -21.27 4.52 11.20
N VAL A 198 -22.31 5.20 10.73
CA VAL A 198 -23.66 5.16 11.32
C VAL A 198 -24.44 3.93 10.85
N LEU A 199 -24.30 3.55 9.58
CA LEU A 199 -25.09 2.47 8.98
C LEU A 199 -24.41 1.10 8.97
N TRP A 200 -23.09 1.02 9.18
CA TRP A 200 -22.33 -0.24 9.09
C TRP A 200 -22.91 -1.37 9.95
N PRO A 201 -23.35 -1.14 11.20
CA PRO A 201 -23.92 -2.22 12.03
C PRO A 201 -25.39 -2.52 11.70
N LEU A 202 -26.03 -1.67 10.90
CA LEU A 202 -27.44 -1.78 10.50
C LEU A 202 -27.62 -2.47 9.15
N LYS A 203 -26.52 -2.66 8.41
CA LYS A 203 -26.51 -3.32 7.10
C LYS A 203 -25.36 -4.33 7.04
N SER A 204 -25.68 -5.59 6.75
CA SER A 204 -24.69 -6.64 6.56
C SER A 204 -25.02 -7.46 5.29
N PRO A 205 -24.05 -7.74 4.41
CA PRO A 205 -22.64 -7.36 4.47
C PRO A 205 -22.39 -5.91 4.01
N MET A 206 -21.41 -5.25 4.62
CA MET A 206 -20.98 -3.90 4.24
C MET A 206 -19.48 -3.87 3.92
N PRO A 207 -19.05 -3.19 2.84
CA PRO A 207 -17.63 -3.08 2.52
C PRO A 207 -16.92 -2.20 3.57
N GLY A 208 -15.66 -2.54 3.88
CA GLY A 208 -14.80 -1.64 4.63
C GLY A 208 -14.50 -0.35 3.84
N TRP A 209 -13.93 0.66 4.50
CA TRP A 209 -13.70 1.99 3.92
C TRP A 209 -13.05 1.97 2.53
N SER A 210 -11.99 1.18 2.33
CA SER A 210 -11.33 1.07 1.01
C SER A 210 -12.24 0.49 -0.07
N GLY A 211 -13.07 -0.49 0.27
CA GLY A 211 -14.04 -1.09 -0.65
C GLY A 211 -15.16 -0.11 -0.99
N LEU A 212 -15.67 0.63 0.00
CA LEU A 212 -16.65 1.69 -0.22
C LEU A 212 -16.09 2.74 -1.20
N MET A 213 -14.89 3.26 -0.93
CA MET A 213 -14.24 4.24 -1.81
C MET A 213 -14.09 3.70 -3.24
N GLN A 214 -13.72 2.42 -3.41
CA GLN A 214 -13.63 1.80 -4.72
C GLN A 214 -14.99 1.68 -5.44
N MET A 215 -16.08 1.45 -4.69
CA MET A 215 -17.42 1.32 -5.27
C MET A 215 -17.99 2.67 -5.70
N VAL A 216 -17.77 3.72 -4.89
CA VAL A 216 -18.44 5.02 -5.04
C VAL A 216 -17.61 6.01 -5.85
N CYS A 217 -16.28 5.99 -5.70
CA CYS A 217 -15.41 6.86 -6.49
C CYS A 217 -15.42 6.40 -7.94
N SER A 218 -15.81 7.31 -8.81
CA SER A 218 -15.83 7.12 -10.26
C SER A 218 -14.91 8.16 -10.90
N GLY A 219 -14.24 7.82 -12.00
CA GLY A 219 -13.34 8.73 -12.69
C GLY A 219 -12.35 8.01 -13.59
N ASN A 220 -11.55 8.79 -14.33
CA ASN A 220 -10.42 8.28 -15.08
C ASN A 220 -9.31 7.89 -14.10
N ASN A 221 -9.19 6.60 -13.82
CA ASN A 221 -8.05 6.07 -13.11
C ASN A 221 -6.83 6.14 -14.05
N PRO A 222 -5.69 6.70 -13.60
CA PRO A 222 -4.51 6.85 -14.45
C PRO A 222 -3.87 5.50 -14.85
N GLY A 223 -4.39 4.37 -14.38
CA GLY A 223 -3.91 3.02 -14.71
C GLY A 223 -3.01 2.42 -13.63
N LEU A 224 -2.62 1.16 -13.80
CA LEU A 224 -1.73 0.45 -12.88
C LEU A 224 -0.30 1.01 -13.03
N SER A 225 0.36 1.36 -11.94
CA SER A 225 1.76 1.80 -11.97
C SER A 225 2.71 0.65 -12.35
N ASN A 226 3.77 0.96 -13.09
CA ASN A 226 4.92 0.08 -13.28
C ASN A 226 6.06 0.51 -12.36
N VAL A 227 6.67 -0.44 -11.65
CA VAL A 227 7.83 -0.21 -10.77
C VAL A 227 9.05 -0.86 -11.39
N THR A 228 10.07 -0.06 -11.68
CA THR A 228 11.35 -0.53 -12.23
C THR A 228 12.45 -0.33 -11.20
N PHE A 229 13.18 -1.39 -10.91
CA PHE A 229 14.38 -1.32 -10.08
C PHE A 229 15.51 -0.71 -10.89
N LEU A 230 16.15 0.30 -10.31
CA LEU A 230 17.32 0.96 -10.88
C LEU A 230 18.59 0.44 -10.17
N PRO A 231 19.78 0.66 -10.75
CA PRO A 231 21.01 0.17 -10.13
C PRO A 231 21.20 0.77 -8.72
N MET A 232 21.86 0.00 -7.85
CA MET A 232 22.13 0.42 -6.47
C MET A 232 23.44 1.21 -6.39
N ILE A 233 23.55 2.06 -5.38
CA ILE A 233 24.82 2.69 -5.02
C ILE A 233 25.39 1.94 -3.82
N ASP A 234 26.57 1.35 -3.99
CA ASP A 234 27.33 0.72 -2.91
C ASP A 234 28.04 1.77 -2.05
N LEU A 235 27.22 2.60 -1.41
CA LEU A 235 27.62 3.59 -0.43
C LEU A 235 26.56 3.68 0.64
N ASN A 236 26.99 3.92 1.87
CA ASN A 236 26.10 4.19 2.99
C ASN A 236 25.09 5.29 2.61
N PRO A 237 23.77 5.03 2.62
CA PRO A 237 22.75 6.03 2.32
C PRO A 237 22.85 7.30 3.15
N SER A 238 23.38 7.22 4.37
CA SER A 238 23.61 8.38 5.23
C SER A 238 24.79 9.26 4.79
N ASP A 239 25.61 8.85 3.83
CA ASP A 239 26.66 9.70 3.27
C ASP A 239 26.05 10.77 2.34
N MET A 240 26.46 12.03 2.52
CA MET A 240 26.05 13.14 1.65
C MET A 240 26.43 12.90 0.19
N SER A 241 27.58 12.27 -0.07
CA SER A 241 28.03 11.90 -1.41
C SER A 241 27.11 10.85 -2.03
N CYS A 242 26.57 9.92 -1.24
CA CYS A 242 25.60 8.93 -1.70
C CYS A 242 24.29 9.58 -2.13
N VAL A 243 23.74 10.47 -1.28
CA VAL A 243 22.52 11.23 -1.59
C VAL A 243 22.73 12.15 -2.81
N TYR A 244 23.88 12.82 -2.89
CA TYR A 244 24.23 13.68 -4.02
C TYR A 244 24.35 12.90 -5.34
N SER A 245 25.02 11.75 -5.32
CA SER A 245 25.13 10.85 -6.47
C SER A 245 23.76 10.35 -6.92
N THR A 246 22.89 10.01 -5.97
CA THR A 246 21.49 9.63 -6.22
C THR A 246 20.73 10.74 -6.94
N LEU A 247 20.84 11.99 -6.48
CA LEU A 247 20.17 13.14 -7.09
C LEU A 247 20.67 13.44 -8.52
N LYS A 248 21.99 13.32 -8.76
CA LYS A 248 22.58 13.48 -10.11
C LYS A 248 22.10 12.36 -11.05
N PHE A 249 22.09 11.12 -10.58
CA PHE A 249 21.59 9.98 -11.34
C PHE A 249 20.12 10.18 -11.71
N VAL A 250 19.25 10.48 -10.74
CA VAL A 250 17.82 10.71 -10.99
C VAL A 250 17.58 11.90 -11.91
N SER A 251 18.36 12.97 -11.81
CA SER A 251 18.27 14.11 -12.74
C SER A 251 18.57 13.69 -14.18
N LYS A 252 19.59 12.86 -14.37
CA LYS A 252 19.96 12.32 -15.68
C LYS A 252 18.88 11.39 -16.22
N GLU A 253 18.38 10.46 -15.40
CA GLU A 253 17.31 9.53 -15.77
C GLU A 253 16.02 10.27 -16.16
N ALA A 254 15.60 11.26 -15.37
CA ALA A 254 14.42 12.06 -15.68
C ALA A 254 14.58 12.86 -17.00
N SER A 255 15.80 13.32 -17.31
CA SER A 255 16.09 14.04 -18.55
C SER A 255 15.89 13.19 -19.80
N TYR A 256 16.17 11.88 -19.74
CA TYR A 256 15.89 10.96 -20.85
C TYR A 256 14.41 10.85 -21.19
N HIS A 257 13.55 11.09 -20.20
CA HIS A 257 12.10 11.10 -20.38
C HIS A 257 11.50 12.50 -20.54
N ASN A 258 12.33 13.55 -20.61
CA ASN A 258 11.92 14.95 -20.62
C ASN A 258 10.99 15.30 -19.44
N ARG A 259 11.31 14.80 -18.24
CA ARG A 259 10.54 14.99 -17.01
C ARG A 259 11.31 15.76 -15.95
N THR A 260 10.58 16.46 -15.10
CA THR A 260 11.11 16.98 -13.86
C THR A 260 11.44 15.82 -12.92
N PRO A 261 12.67 15.72 -12.41
CA PRO A 261 13.04 14.69 -11.45
C PRO A 261 12.29 14.92 -10.13
N VAL A 262 11.37 14.02 -9.80
CA VAL A 262 10.67 13.98 -8.50
C VAL A 262 11.16 12.75 -7.74
N ILE A 263 11.75 12.94 -6.56
CA ILE A 263 12.25 11.84 -5.73
C ILE A 263 11.69 11.91 -4.32
N THR A 264 11.31 10.75 -3.77
CA THR A 264 10.98 10.62 -2.35
C THR A 264 12.06 9.90 -1.56
N PHE A 265 12.28 10.38 -0.34
CA PHE A 265 13.18 9.80 0.64
C PHE A 265 12.46 9.61 1.98
N ASP A 266 12.97 8.72 2.83
CA ASP A 266 12.64 8.77 4.25
C ASP A 266 13.09 10.11 4.88
N GLN A 267 12.70 10.37 6.12
CA GLN A 267 12.91 11.67 6.73
C GLN A 267 14.41 12.06 6.90
N PRO A 268 15.29 11.20 7.45
CA PRO A 268 16.72 11.50 7.54
C PRO A 268 17.36 11.82 6.18
N LEU A 269 17.05 11.05 5.14
CA LEU A 269 17.63 11.28 3.81
C LEU A 269 17.00 12.48 3.10
N TYR A 270 15.72 12.74 3.33
CA TYR A 270 15.02 13.94 2.85
C TYR A 270 15.73 15.22 3.29
N TRP A 271 16.12 15.32 4.56
CA TRP A 271 16.85 16.47 5.08
C TRP A 271 18.18 16.69 4.35
N LYS A 272 18.94 15.62 4.10
CA LYS A 272 20.22 15.69 3.37
C LYS A 272 20.01 16.09 1.91
N ALA A 273 19.00 15.52 1.26
CA ALA A 273 18.64 15.85 -0.12
C ALA A 273 18.18 17.32 -0.25
N LEU A 274 17.44 17.84 0.73
CA LEU A 274 17.10 19.26 0.80
C LEU A 274 18.36 20.13 0.91
N MET A 275 19.29 19.80 1.82
CA MET A 275 20.52 20.59 1.98
C MET A 275 21.31 20.69 0.68
N ILE A 276 21.38 19.60 -0.09
CA ILE A 276 22.05 19.55 -1.40
C ILE A 276 21.30 20.42 -2.42
N THR A 277 19.98 20.23 -2.55
CA THR A 277 19.15 20.91 -3.57
C THR A 277 18.91 22.39 -3.29
N CYS A 278 19.18 22.86 -2.06
CA CYS A 278 19.24 24.29 -1.73
C CYS A 278 20.43 25.02 -2.38
N GLY A 279 21.48 24.29 -2.76
CA GLY A 279 22.58 24.85 -3.55
C GLY A 279 22.18 25.10 -5.01
N GLU A 280 23.11 25.60 -5.83
CA GLU A 280 22.85 25.72 -7.28
C GLU A 280 22.77 24.36 -7.98
N GLU A 281 23.43 23.36 -7.43
CA GLU A 281 23.47 22.00 -7.98
C GLU A 281 22.19 21.22 -7.65
N CYS A 282 21.66 20.49 -8.63
CA CYS A 282 20.43 19.70 -8.49
C CYS A 282 19.17 20.51 -8.08
N LYS A 283 19.19 21.85 -8.22
CA LYS A 283 18.04 22.74 -7.93
C LYS A 283 16.76 22.42 -8.71
N ASN A 284 16.88 21.66 -9.80
CA ASN A 284 15.79 21.19 -10.64
C ASN A 284 15.11 19.92 -10.09
N VAL A 285 15.65 19.30 -9.04
CA VAL A 285 15.08 18.11 -8.40
C VAL A 285 14.04 18.51 -7.36
N VAL A 286 12.85 17.96 -7.50
CA VAL A 286 11.78 18.08 -6.51
C VAL A 286 11.92 16.94 -5.51
N VAL A 287 12.37 17.28 -4.30
CA VAL A 287 12.51 16.34 -3.20
C VAL A 287 11.22 16.32 -2.38
N ARG A 288 10.70 15.12 -2.07
CA ARG A 288 9.49 14.92 -1.25
C ARG A 288 9.76 13.97 -0.08
N LEU A 289 9.07 14.18 1.04
CA LEU A 289 9.03 13.19 2.12
C LEU A 289 8.28 11.94 1.65
N GLY A 290 8.82 10.77 1.99
CA GLY A 290 8.24 9.48 1.68
C GLY A 290 6.91 9.29 2.40
N GLY A 291 5.83 9.14 1.63
CA GLY A 291 4.48 9.01 2.18
C GLY A 291 4.31 7.79 3.09
N PHE A 292 4.92 6.65 2.71
CA PHE A 292 4.84 5.42 3.50
C PHE A 292 5.46 5.56 4.90
N HIS A 293 6.69 6.08 4.99
CA HIS A 293 7.37 6.30 6.27
C HIS A 293 6.67 7.37 7.12
N THR A 294 6.05 8.36 6.47
CA THR A 294 5.22 9.37 7.14
C THR A 294 3.97 8.73 7.77
N GLU A 295 3.25 7.89 7.01
CA GLU A 295 2.10 7.12 7.52
C GLU A 295 2.51 6.20 8.68
N MET A 296 3.62 5.47 8.52
CA MET A 296 4.18 4.59 9.54
C MET A 296 4.47 5.34 10.85
N SER A 297 5.11 6.51 10.75
CA SER A 297 5.43 7.37 11.90
C SER A 297 4.16 7.93 12.57
N PHE A 298 3.16 8.31 11.78
CA PHE A 298 1.88 8.78 12.31
C PHE A 298 1.10 7.66 13.01
N LEU A 299 1.12 6.43 12.48
CA LEU A 299 0.52 5.26 13.13
C LEU A 299 1.19 4.94 14.47
N GLY A 300 2.53 4.95 14.52
CA GLY A 300 3.28 4.77 15.76
C GLY A 300 2.99 5.86 16.80
N SER A 301 2.84 7.12 16.34
CA SER A 301 2.48 8.24 17.20
C SER A 301 1.12 8.06 17.85
N LYS A 302 0.11 7.56 17.12
CA LYS A 302 -1.19 7.21 17.70
C LYS A 302 -1.06 6.14 18.78
N GLY A 303 -0.30 5.07 18.50
CA GLY A 303 -0.08 4.00 19.47
C GLY A 303 0.57 4.51 20.76
N ARG A 304 1.55 5.43 20.64
CA ARG A 304 2.18 6.09 21.79
C ARG A 304 1.21 6.99 22.55
N LEU A 305 0.48 7.87 21.86
CA LEU A 305 -0.49 8.78 22.48
C LEU A 305 -1.65 8.04 23.17
N MET A 306 -2.03 6.88 22.65
CA MET A 306 -3.08 6.03 23.20
C MET A 306 -2.55 4.97 24.18
N SER A 307 -1.28 5.04 24.58
CA SER A 307 -0.71 4.10 25.53
C SER A 307 -1.46 4.15 26.88
N GLY A 308 -1.85 3.00 27.40
CA GLY A 308 -2.61 2.90 28.66
C GLY A 308 -4.10 3.27 28.57
N SER A 309 -4.62 3.54 27.36
CA SER A 309 -6.04 3.90 27.16
C SER A 309 -7.01 2.71 27.09
N GLY A 310 -6.50 1.48 26.97
CA GLY A 310 -7.30 0.31 26.59
C GLY A 310 -7.25 -0.05 25.10
N LEU A 311 -6.62 0.79 24.24
CA LEU A 311 -6.55 0.54 22.80
C LEU A 311 -5.86 -0.78 22.46
N LYS A 312 -4.81 -1.15 23.21
CA LYS A 312 -4.10 -2.41 22.99
C LYS A 312 -5.03 -3.60 23.23
N GLU A 313 -5.71 -3.60 24.36
CA GLU A 313 -6.62 -4.64 24.81
C GLU A 313 -7.78 -4.82 23.83
N VAL A 314 -8.35 -3.71 23.32
CA VAL A 314 -9.40 -3.75 22.29
C VAL A 314 -8.88 -4.39 20.99
N LEU A 315 -7.67 -4.05 20.55
CA LEU A 315 -7.08 -4.64 19.35
C LEU A 315 -6.72 -6.12 19.53
N GLU A 316 -6.38 -6.53 20.76
CA GLU A 316 -6.08 -7.92 21.11
C GLU A 316 -7.30 -8.84 21.08
N LEU A 317 -8.53 -8.30 21.03
CA LEU A 317 -9.75 -9.09 20.79
C LEU A 317 -9.79 -9.69 19.38
N VAL A 318 -9.09 -9.09 18.42
CA VAL A 318 -9.12 -9.49 17.00
C VAL A 318 -7.75 -9.82 16.41
N TYR A 319 -6.66 -9.39 17.05
CA TYR A 319 -5.30 -9.67 16.63
C TYR A 319 -4.49 -10.30 17.77
N ALA A 320 -3.53 -11.16 17.44
CA ALA A 320 -2.63 -11.73 18.45
C ALA A 320 -1.78 -10.62 19.13
N PRO A 321 -1.44 -10.75 20.43
CA PRO A 321 -0.71 -9.72 21.19
C PRO A 321 0.59 -9.23 20.54
N ASN A 322 1.38 -10.15 19.99
CA ASN A 322 2.63 -9.80 19.28
C ASN A 322 2.36 -8.94 18.04
N ALA A 323 1.29 -9.23 17.29
CA ALA A 323 0.90 -8.41 16.16
C ALA A 323 0.48 -7.00 16.60
N VAL A 324 -0.26 -6.88 17.70
CA VAL A 324 -0.71 -5.58 18.23
C VAL A 324 0.48 -4.72 18.66
N ASN A 325 1.52 -5.28 19.28
CA ASN A 325 2.75 -4.54 19.59
C ASN A 325 3.42 -3.96 18.33
N HIS A 326 3.47 -4.74 17.23
CA HIS A 326 3.96 -4.23 15.95
C HIS A 326 3.02 -3.21 15.30
N MET A 327 1.71 -3.31 15.52
CA MET A 327 0.74 -2.32 15.04
C MET A 327 0.91 -0.98 15.77
N LEU A 328 0.95 -0.99 17.10
CA LEU A 328 1.06 0.21 17.93
C LEU A 328 2.41 0.92 17.81
N SER A 329 3.46 0.21 17.37
CA SER A 329 4.74 0.84 16.98
C SER A 329 4.76 1.39 15.55
N GLY A 330 3.65 1.26 14.80
CA GLY A 330 3.56 1.66 13.40
C GLY A 330 4.19 0.67 12.41
N LYS A 331 4.92 -0.35 12.88
CA LYS A 331 5.68 -1.28 12.02
C LYS A 331 4.82 -2.21 11.19
N ALA A 332 3.65 -2.62 11.69
CA ALA A 332 2.70 -3.45 10.94
C ALA A 332 1.63 -2.58 10.26
N VAL A 333 2.03 -1.69 9.34
CA VAL A 333 1.20 -0.63 8.72
C VAL A 333 -0.17 -1.14 8.29
N SER A 334 -0.25 -2.14 7.42
CA SER A 334 -1.54 -2.64 6.89
C SER A 334 -2.49 -3.14 7.99
N ARG A 335 -1.97 -3.90 8.95
CA ARG A 335 -2.76 -4.40 10.10
C ARG A 335 -3.18 -3.24 11.00
N CYS A 336 -2.27 -2.28 11.24
CA CYS A 336 -2.52 -1.11 12.08
C CYS A 336 -3.62 -0.23 11.50
N VAL A 337 -3.55 0.10 10.21
CA VAL A 337 -4.60 0.85 9.49
C VAL A 337 -5.95 0.15 9.63
N ARG A 338 -6.00 -1.16 9.35
CA ARG A 338 -7.24 -1.95 9.47
C ARG A 338 -7.77 -1.96 10.91
N GLY A 339 -6.91 -2.22 11.89
CA GLY A 339 -7.28 -2.27 13.30
C GLY A 339 -7.82 -0.92 13.79
N PHE A 340 -7.14 0.18 13.49
CA PHE A 340 -7.59 1.51 13.89
C PHE A 340 -8.90 1.92 13.20
N MET A 341 -9.13 1.53 11.94
CA MET A 341 -10.41 1.72 11.29
C MET A 341 -11.55 0.93 11.98
N LEU A 342 -11.29 -0.31 12.41
CA LEU A 342 -12.30 -1.10 13.14
C LEU A 342 -12.67 -0.44 14.48
N VAL A 343 -11.67 0.02 15.23
CA VAL A 343 -11.90 0.72 16.50
C VAL A 343 -12.66 2.03 16.28
N ASP A 344 -12.27 2.83 15.28
CA ASP A 344 -12.97 4.06 14.89
C ASP A 344 -14.45 3.79 14.57
N ILE A 345 -14.75 2.73 13.82
CA ILE A 345 -16.15 2.40 13.52
C ILE A 345 -16.89 1.90 14.77
N ALA A 346 -16.29 1.04 15.59
CA ALA A 346 -16.91 0.56 16.83
C ALA A 346 -17.26 1.71 17.79
N LEU A 347 -16.38 2.71 17.92
CA LEU A 347 -16.64 3.90 18.73
C LEU A 347 -17.80 4.74 18.17
N HIS A 348 -17.85 4.94 16.86
CA HIS A 348 -18.96 5.67 16.24
C HIS A 348 -20.28 4.91 16.35
N TRP A 349 -20.24 3.57 16.33
CA TRP A 349 -21.42 2.76 16.61
C TRP A 349 -21.94 2.98 18.02
N LEU A 350 -21.09 2.95 19.06
CA LEU A 350 -21.52 3.21 20.43
C LEU A 350 -22.22 4.57 20.57
N ILE A 351 -21.70 5.60 19.89
CA ILE A 351 -22.32 6.93 19.86
C ILE A 351 -23.68 6.89 19.16
N THR A 352 -23.75 6.19 18.01
CA THR A 352 -24.96 6.06 17.19
C THR A 352 -26.06 5.28 17.91
N GLU A 353 -25.68 4.19 18.57
CA GLU A 353 -26.57 3.35 19.38
C GLU A 353 -27.26 4.18 20.46
N GLU A 354 -26.49 4.99 21.20
CA GLU A 354 -27.02 5.87 22.24
C GLU A 354 -27.88 7.00 21.65
N LEU A 355 -27.42 7.62 20.56
CA LEU A 355 -28.08 8.75 19.91
C LEU A 355 -29.46 8.38 19.34
N PHE A 356 -29.56 7.23 18.69
CA PHE A 356 -30.78 6.77 18.03
C PHE A 356 -31.56 5.71 18.83
N ARG A 357 -31.10 5.40 20.05
CA ARG A 357 -31.73 4.41 20.95
C ARG A 357 -31.94 3.06 20.27
N ILE A 358 -30.91 2.58 19.60
CA ILE A 358 -30.96 1.33 18.86
C ILE A 358 -30.88 0.18 19.87
N ASN A 359 -31.96 -0.58 20.02
CA ASN A 359 -31.96 -1.71 20.96
C ASN A 359 -31.05 -2.82 20.44
N LYS A 360 -30.13 -3.31 21.29
CA LYS A 360 -29.43 -4.57 21.06
C LYS A 360 -30.47 -5.69 21.08
N THR A 361 -30.95 -6.14 19.93
CA THR A 361 -31.59 -7.45 19.87
C THR A 361 -30.53 -8.47 20.27
N ASN A 362 -30.91 -9.40 21.17
CA ASN A 362 -30.05 -10.40 21.81
C ASN A 362 -28.92 -10.93 20.92
N GLU A 363 -27.77 -11.24 21.54
CA GLU A 363 -26.48 -11.62 20.95
C GLU A 363 -26.49 -12.78 19.92
N GLU A 364 -27.65 -13.38 19.63
CA GLU A 364 -27.87 -14.46 18.66
C GLU A 364 -28.79 -14.08 17.48
N ALA A 365 -29.41 -12.88 17.49
CA ALA A 365 -30.11 -12.40 16.32
C ALA A 365 -29.07 -12.03 15.26
N GLU A 366 -29.08 -12.73 14.12
CA GLU A 366 -28.32 -12.34 12.93
C GLU A 366 -28.46 -10.81 12.75
N LEU A 367 -27.35 -10.12 12.45
CA LEU A 367 -27.26 -8.68 12.13
C LEU A 367 -28.07 -8.28 10.87
N THR A 368 -29.13 -9.03 10.57
CA THR A 368 -30.08 -8.84 9.50
C THR A 368 -31.15 -7.87 9.96
N ASP A 369 -31.09 -6.66 9.41
CA ASP A 369 -32.16 -5.66 9.41
C ASP A 369 -32.73 -5.32 10.78
N ILE A 370 -31.94 -4.63 11.62
CA ILE A 370 -32.54 -3.85 12.71
C ILE A 370 -33.51 -2.85 12.05
N PRO A 371 -34.83 -2.92 12.31
CA PRO A 371 -35.78 -2.04 11.65
C PRO A 371 -35.41 -0.60 11.96
N LEU A 372 -35.05 0.14 10.93
CA LEU A 372 -34.77 1.57 11.00
C LEU A 372 -36.09 2.31 11.28
N SER A 373 -36.55 2.24 12.53
CA SER A 373 -37.73 2.96 13.02
C SER A 373 -37.50 4.47 13.04
N ASN A 374 -36.23 4.89 13.05
CA ASN A 374 -35.83 6.27 12.87
C ASN A 374 -35.87 6.67 11.39
N SER A 375 -36.69 7.66 11.06
CA SER A 375 -36.87 8.15 9.68
C SER A 375 -35.57 8.63 9.03
N ILE A 376 -34.71 9.32 9.79
CA ILE A 376 -33.43 9.85 9.30
C ILE A 376 -32.50 8.71 8.92
N LEU A 377 -32.39 7.68 9.76
CA LEU A 377 -31.52 6.55 9.48
C LEU A 377 -32.06 5.72 8.29
N SER A 378 -33.39 5.57 8.17
CA SER A 378 -34.01 4.86 7.04
C SER A 378 -33.69 5.58 5.72
N GLU A 379 -33.81 6.91 5.70
CA GLU A 379 -33.48 7.74 4.55
C GLU A 379 -31.97 7.69 4.22
N ALA A 380 -31.10 7.73 5.23
CA ALA A 380 -29.66 7.55 5.05
C ALA A 380 -29.31 6.16 4.50
N GLY A 381 -30.03 5.12 4.94
CA GLY A 381 -29.94 3.76 4.41
C GLY A 381 -30.23 3.72 2.91
N GLN A 382 -31.34 4.32 2.47
CA GLN A 382 -31.71 4.40 1.06
C GLN A 382 -30.71 5.24 0.25
N LEU A 383 -30.21 6.33 0.84
CA LEU A 383 -29.19 7.17 0.22
C LEU A 383 -27.90 6.37 -0.07
N LEU A 384 -27.46 5.58 0.90
CA LEU A 384 -26.31 4.70 0.75
C LEU A 384 -26.53 3.65 -0.34
N ASP A 385 -27.72 3.04 -0.43
CA ASP A 385 -28.02 2.07 -1.49
C ASP A 385 -27.97 2.70 -2.88
N LYS A 386 -28.55 3.91 -3.03
CA LYS A 386 -28.47 4.66 -4.29
C LYS A 386 -27.03 4.99 -4.66
N LEU A 387 -26.20 5.36 -3.68
CA LEU A 387 -24.78 5.67 -3.86
C LEU A 387 -23.98 4.42 -4.29
N LEU A 388 -24.15 3.30 -3.58
CA LEU A 388 -23.47 2.03 -3.88
C LEU A 388 -23.86 1.49 -5.27
N ASN A 389 -25.10 1.70 -5.68
CA ASN A 389 -25.60 1.32 -7.01
C ASN A 389 -25.31 2.36 -8.09
N LYS A 390 -24.52 3.41 -7.79
CA LYS A 390 -24.16 4.50 -8.73
C LYS A 390 -25.36 5.22 -9.35
N GLN A 391 -26.49 5.25 -8.65
CA GLN A 391 -27.71 5.94 -9.08
C GLN A 391 -27.65 7.45 -8.81
N ILE A 392 -26.81 7.87 -7.87
CA ILE A 392 -26.57 9.26 -7.53
C ILE A 392 -25.06 9.53 -7.46
N PRO A 393 -24.61 10.75 -7.79
CA PRO A 393 -23.21 11.13 -7.64
C PRO A 393 -22.88 11.43 -6.16
N ILE A 394 -21.59 11.42 -5.82
CA ILE A 394 -21.10 11.65 -4.44
C ILE A 394 -21.56 13.03 -3.94
N GLU A 395 -21.49 14.04 -4.80
CA GLU A 395 -21.83 15.43 -4.51
C GLU A 395 -23.29 15.59 -4.05
N THR A 396 -24.21 14.81 -4.64
CA THR A 396 -25.61 14.81 -4.20
C THR A 396 -25.77 14.12 -2.84
N ALA A 397 -25.03 13.04 -2.59
CA ALA A 397 -25.13 12.32 -1.32
C ALA A 397 -24.56 13.12 -0.14
N VAL A 398 -23.42 13.79 -0.34
CA VAL A 398 -22.77 14.62 0.71
C VAL A 398 -23.60 15.84 1.11
N ASP A 399 -24.45 16.33 0.21
CA ASP A 399 -25.35 17.46 0.45
C ASP A 399 -26.78 17.07 0.84
N HIS A 400 -27.07 15.77 0.97
CA HIS A 400 -28.40 15.27 1.31
C HIS A 400 -28.82 15.61 2.76
N ASP A 401 -30.10 15.93 2.96
CA ASP A 401 -30.62 16.39 4.25
C ASP A 401 -30.48 15.35 5.36
N ALA A 402 -30.76 14.08 5.06
CA ALA A 402 -30.53 12.97 6.01
C ALA A 402 -29.09 12.92 6.54
N LEU A 403 -28.09 13.12 5.66
CA LEU A 403 -26.68 13.12 6.06
C LEU A 403 -26.33 14.37 6.88
N LYS A 404 -26.81 15.54 6.48
CA LYS A 404 -26.63 16.79 7.25
C LYS A 404 -27.27 16.69 8.64
N ALA A 405 -28.44 16.05 8.75
CA ALA A 405 -29.10 15.82 10.02
C ALA A 405 -28.29 14.89 10.93
N ILE A 406 -27.81 13.75 10.40
CA ILE A 406 -26.93 12.82 11.12
C ILE A 406 -25.64 13.53 11.57
N GLU A 407 -24.99 14.28 10.68
CA GLU A 407 -23.78 15.04 10.98
C GLU A 407 -24.01 16.00 12.14
N LYS A 408 -25.11 16.76 12.11
CA LYS A 408 -25.48 17.71 13.17
C LYS A 408 -25.70 17.03 14.52
N GLU A 409 -26.47 15.95 14.55
CA GLU A 409 -26.76 15.21 15.78
C GLU A 409 -25.49 14.56 16.36
N LEU A 410 -24.65 13.98 15.49
CA LEU A 410 -23.38 13.38 15.87
C LEU A 410 -22.41 14.41 16.46
N GLU A 411 -22.28 15.59 15.84
CA GLU A 411 -21.42 16.65 16.36
C GLU A 411 -21.92 17.24 17.69
N SER A 412 -23.25 17.38 17.84
CA SER A 412 -23.87 17.76 19.11
C SER A 412 -23.52 16.76 20.22
N LYS A 413 -23.67 15.45 19.93
CA LYS A 413 -23.35 14.39 20.89
C LYS A 413 -21.87 14.33 21.23
N LYS A 414 -20.98 14.44 20.23
CA LYS A 414 -19.52 14.52 20.45
C LYS A 414 -19.14 15.71 21.34
N LYS A 415 -19.78 16.86 21.16
CA LYS A 415 -19.53 18.05 22.00
C LYS A 415 -19.87 17.77 23.47
N HIS A 416 -21.00 17.12 23.75
CA HIS A 416 -21.35 16.73 25.11
C HIS A 416 -20.39 15.67 25.67
N LEU A 417 -20.03 14.66 24.86
CA LEU A 417 -19.07 13.62 25.27
C LEU A 417 -17.70 14.18 25.65
N LYS A 418 -17.25 15.29 25.05
CA LYS A 418 -15.98 15.96 25.41
C LYS A 418 -15.91 16.47 26.85
N GLU A 419 -17.04 16.52 27.58
CA GLU A 419 -17.05 16.84 29.02
C GLU A 419 -16.32 15.77 29.85
N SER A 420 -16.29 14.51 29.38
CA SER A 420 -15.53 13.43 29.99
C SER A 420 -14.12 13.35 29.42
N ARG A 421 -13.11 13.24 30.30
CA ARG A 421 -11.71 13.08 29.89
C ARG A 421 -11.49 11.84 29.02
N THR A 422 -12.12 10.71 29.39
CA THR A 422 -12.00 9.44 28.67
C THR A 422 -12.59 9.56 27.26
N SER A 423 -13.81 10.08 27.16
CA SER A 423 -14.47 10.28 25.87
C SER A 423 -13.72 11.31 25.02
N SER A 424 -13.19 12.37 25.61
CA SER A 424 -12.35 13.34 24.90
C SER A 424 -11.09 12.68 24.29
N LEU A 425 -10.42 11.79 25.03
CA LEU A 425 -9.25 11.05 24.52
C LEU A 425 -9.62 10.17 23.31
N TRP A 426 -10.69 9.40 23.41
CA TRP A 426 -11.16 8.53 22.34
C TRP A 426 -11.68 9.30 21.12
N LEU A 427 -12.26 10.49 21.32
CA LEU A 427 -12.63 11.38 20.22
C LEU A 427 -11.39 11.94 19.51
N SER A 428 -10.31 12.25 20.22
CA SER A 428 -9.03 12.60 19.61
C SER A 428 -8.46 11.44 18.79
N PHE A 429 -8.63 10.19 19.24
CA PHE A 429 -8.29 9.01 18.44
C PHE A 429 -9.08 8.94 17.12
N CYS A 430 -10.39 9.13 17.17
CA CYS A 430 -11.23 9.18 15.97
C CYS A 430 -10.79 10.28 14.99
N GLU A 431 -10.40 11.46 15.49
CA GLU A 431 -9.83 12.54 14.69
C GLU A 431 -8.52 12.12 14.01
N MET A 432 -7.61 11.51 14.77
CA MET A 432 -6.37 10.95 14.23
C MET A 432 -6.65 9.91 13.12
N VAL A 433 -7.68 9.06 13.26
CA VAL A 433 -8.08 8.10 12.22
C VAL A 433 -8.67 8.80 10.99
N ALA A 434 -9.44 9.88 11.15
CA ALA A 434 -9.95 10.68 10.03
C ALA A 434 -8.82 11.34 9.22
N ILE A 435 -7.75 11.80 9.88
CA ILE A 435 -6.53 12.28 9.20
C ILE A 435 -5.85 11.15 8.42
N LEU A 436 -5.72 9.97 9.03
CA LEU A 436 -5.14 8.78 8.39
C LEU A 436 -5.94 8.30 7.18
N LYS A 437 -7.26 8.53 7.11
CA LYS A 437 -8.04 8.22 5.90
C LYS A 437 -7.74 9.18 4.76
N ARG A 438 -7.55 10.47 5.07
CA ARG A 438 -7.32 11.54 4.08
C ARG A 438 -5.93 11.49 3.44
N PHE A 439 -4.91 11.09 4.20
CA PHE A 439 -3.53 11.10 3.71
C PHE A 439 -3.24 10.06 2.60
N PRO A 440 -3.52 8.75 2.76
CA PRO A 440 -3.36 7.79 1.68
C PRO A 440 -4.29 8.09 0.49
N LEU A 441 -5.46 8.69 0.74
CA LEU A 441 -6.33 9.16 -0.34
C LEU A 441 -5.63 10.26 -1.15
N ALA A 442 -5.01 11.24 -0.51
CA ALA A 442 -4.24 12.28 -1.20
C ALA A 442 -3.08 11.69 -2.01
N GLU A 443 -2.31 10.79 -1.41
CA GLU A 443 -1.18 10.11 -2.07
C GLU A 443 -1.65 9.31 -3.30
N ARG A 444 -2.76 8.55 -3.19
CA ARG A 444 -3.29 7.73 -4.28
C ARG A 444 -3.96 8.52 -5.39
N THR A 445 -4.48 9.71 -5.09
CA THR A 445 -5.16 10.57 -6.07
C THR A 445 -4.25 11.64 -6.67
N GLY A 446 -3.01 11.77 -6.19
CA GLY A 446 -2.09 12.82 -6.62
C GLY A 446 -2.54 14.22 -6.22
N ASP A 447 -3.39 14.35 -5.19
CA ASP A 447 -3.94 15.63 -4.74
C ASP A 447 -2.95 16.32 -3.79
N TRP A 448 -2.12 17.22 -4.35
CA TRP A 448 -1.05 17.90 -3.63
C TRP A 448 -1.55 18.80 -2.49
N GLU A 449 -2.62 19.56 -2.72
CA GLU A 449 -3.17 20.43 -1.68
C GLU A 449 -3.69 19.60 -0.49
N ARG A 450 -4.36 18.48 -0.78
CA ARG A 450 -4.83 17.54 0.27
C ARG A 450 -3.70 16.83 0.98
N HIS A 451 -2.62 16.51 0.28
CA HIS A 451 -1.41 15.97 0.89
C HIS A 451 -0.87 16.94 1.93
N LEU A 452 -0.66 18.21 1.54
CA LEU A 452 -0.15 19.25 2.45
C LEU A 452 -1.09 19.48 3.65
N ALA A 453 -2.40 19.56 3.42
CA ALA A 453 -3.37 19.71 4.50
C ALA A 453 -3.33 18.53 5.49
N SER A 454 -3.23 17.30 4.97
CA SER A 454 -3.15 16.10 5.81
C SER A 454 -1.85 16.06 6.62
N ILE A 455 -0.71 16.42 6.01
CA ILE A 455 0.57 16.54 6.71
C ILE A 455 0.47 17.57 7.82
N GLN A 456 -0.06 18.77 7.53
CA GLN A 456 -0.22 19.83 8.52
C GLN A 456 -1.06 19.37 9.73
N GLU A 457 -2.15 18.63 9.49
CA GLU A 457 -2.97 18.06 10.56
C GLU A 457 -2.24 16.93 11.33
N MET A 458 -1.33 16.19 10.71
CA MET A 458 -0.51 15.18 11.38
C MET A 458 0.54 15.80 12.32
N LEU A 459 1.12 16.96 11.96
CA LEU A 459 2.26 17.56 12.67
C LEU A 459 2.02 17.71 14.17
N GLN A 460 0.83 18.18 14.58
CA GLN A 460 0.52 18.39 15.99
C GLN A 460 0.60 17.08 16.81
N TYR A 461 0.20 15.96 16.23
CA TYR A 461 0.26 14.65 16.90
C TYR A 461 1.66 14.04 16.84
N LEU A 462 2.39 14.27 15.75
CA LEU A 462 3.79 13.87 15.64
C LEU A 462 4.64 14.57 16.72
N ALA A 463 4.49 15.89 16.88
CA ALA A 463 5.12 16.64 17.96
C ALA A 463 4.70 16.12 19.35
N ALA A 464 3.39 15.95 19.58
CA ALA A 464 2.88 15.48 20.87
C ALA A 464 3.40 14.07 21.24
N ALA A 465 3.66 13.22 20.25
CA ALA A 465 4.23 11.89 20.43
C ALA A 465 5.77 11.90 20.53
N GLY A 466 6.42 13.06 20.49
CA GLY A 466 7.89 13.19 20.52
C GLY A 466 8.59 12.83 19.21
N HIS A 467 7.87 12.83 18.09
CA HIS A 467 8.45 12.67 16.74
C HIS A 467 8.90 14.03 16.18
N ASN A 468 9.78 14.70 16.92
CA ASN A 468 10.23 16.07 16.64
C ASN A 468 10.99 16.21 15.31
N LEU A 469 11.42 15.12 14.69
CA LEU A 469 12.09 15.19 13.39
C LEU A 469 11.13 15.68 12.30
N TYR A 470 9.81 15.50 12.48
CA TYR A 470 8.76 15.91 11.54
C TYR A 470 8.24 17.34 11.78
N THR A 471 8.62 17.98 12.88
CA THR A 471 8.05 19.25 13.36
C THR A 471 9.14 20.25 13.70
#